data_AF-A0A0B0N1V6-F1
#
_entry.id   AF-A0A0B0N1V6-F1
#
_cell.length_a   1.000
_cell.length_b   1.000
_cell.length_c   1.000
_cell.angle_alpha   90.00
_cell.angle_beta   90.00
_cell.angle_gamma   90.00
#
_symmetry.space_group_name_H-M   'P 1'
#
loop_
_entity.id
_entity.type
_entity.pdbx_description
1 polymer ?
#
loop_
_entity_poly.entity_id
_entity_poly.type
_entity_poly.pdbx_seq_one_letter_code
_entity_poly.pdbx_strand_id
1 'polypeptide(L)'
;MEFFKCTIGGEIYGTGMTEIERGVAERKGIKVQEVPTSINSVREKGFNFDDVRLMRGAWRNEPNPDACKEFFRCLAICHTVLPEGDESPEKIKYQAASPDEAALVLAAKHFGFFFYRLGFSNVSFESGKIYFSENSN
;
A
#
# COMPACT_ATOMS: atom_id res chain seq x y z
N MET A 1 -5.74 -0.96 -11.85
CA MET A 1 -5.45 -1.93 -10.77
C MET A 1 -5.48 -1.18 -9.46
N GLU A 2 -5.93 -1.81 -8.37
CA GLU A 2 -6.04 -1.18 -7.06
C GLU A 2 -5.59 -2.14 -5.96
N PHE A 3 -4.87 -1.65 -4.96
CA PHE A 3 -4.62 -2.41 -3.73
C PHE A 3 -5.88 -2.38 -2.86
N PHE A 4 -6.47 -3.55 -2.62
CA PHE A 4 -7.80 -3.66 -2.00
C PHE A 4 -7.82 -4.49 -0.71
N LYS A 5 -7.17 -5.66 -0.72
CA LYS A 5 -7.07 -6.60 0.41
C LYS A 5 -5.69 -7.23 0.44
N CYS A 6 -5.25 -7.63 1.62
CA CYS A 6 -4.03 -8.42 1.79
C CYS A 6 -4.19 -9.43 2.92
N THR A 7 -3.30 -10.40 2.96
CA THR A 7 -3.21 -11.37 4.07
C THR A 7 -1.81 -11.26 4.65
N ILE A 8 -1.71 -11.05 5.95
CA ILE A 8 -0.42 -10.91 6.65
C ILE A 8 -0.46 -11.84 7.85
N GLY A 9 0.47 -12.80 7.91
CA GLY A 9 0.56 -13.75 9.02
C GLY A 9 -0.68 -14.65 9.21
N GLY A 10 -1.46 -14.87 8.14
CA GLY A 10 -2.71 -15.65 8.19
C GLY A 10 -3.97 -14.82 8.47
N GLU A 11 -3.81 -13.55 8.83
CA GLU A 11 -4.93 -12.62 9.05
C GLU A 11 -5.26 -11.86 7.77
N ILE A 12 -6.55 -11.75 7.44
CA ILE A 12 -7.03 -11.03 6.26
C ILE A 12 -7.35 -9.59 6.65
N TYR A 13 -6.86 -8.65 5.85
CA TYR A 13 -7.07 -7.22 6.02
C TYR A 13 -7.65 -6.59 4.75
N GLY A 14 -8.39 -5.50 4.95
CA GLY A 14 -9.08 -4.76 3.92
C GLY A 14 -10.58 -5.01 3.97
N THR A 15 -11.32 -3.94 4.17
CA THR A 15 -12.79 -3.92 4.18
C THR A 15 -13.27 -3.32 2.85
N GLY A 16 -14.20 -4.02 2.21
CA GLY A 16 -14.73 -3.64 0.91
C GLY A 16 -15.27 -4.84 0.14
N MET A 17 -16.32 -4.60 -0.64
CA MET A 17 -16.82 -5.58 -1.62
C MET A 17 -16.18 -5.32 -2.98
N THR A 18 -15.68 -6.38 -3.61
CA THR A 18 -15.23 -6.33 -5.00
C THR A 18 -16.41 -6.05 -5.94
N GLU A 19 -16.13 -5.59 -7.15
CA GLU A 19 -17.15 -5.38 -8.19
C GLU A 19 -17.97 -6.65 -8.46
N ILE A 20 -17.33 -7.82 -8.39
CA ILE A 20 -17.98 -9.13 -8.56
C ILE A 20 -18.93 -9.41 -7.40
N GLU A 21 -18.47 -9.23 -6.15
CA GLU A 21 -19.30 -9.41 -4.96
C GLU A 21 -20.50 -8.46 -4.97
N ARG A 22 -20.30 -7.20 -5.40
CA ARG A 22 -21.36 -6.22 -5.61
C ARG A 22 -22.36 -6.69 -6.65
N GLY A 23 -21.90 -7.09 -7.84
CA GLY A 23 -22.75 -7.58 -8.91
C GLY A 23 -23.48 -8.90 -8.60
N VAL A 24 -22.96 -9.71 -7.67
CA VAL A 24 -23.65 -10.91 -7.15
C VAL A 24 -24.70 -10.53 -6.11
N ALA A 25 -24.39 -9.59 -5.21
CA ALA A 25 -25.33 -9.12 -4.19
C ALA A 25 -26.52 -8.37 -4.81
N GLU A 26 -26.28 -7.51 -5.80
CA GLU A 26 -27.31 -6.81 -6.58
C GLU A 26 -28.25 -7.81 -7.28
N ARG A 27 -27.69 -8.85 -7.92
CA ARG A 27 -28.47 -9.93 -8.55
C ARG A 27 -29.29 -10.74 -7.54
N LYS A 28 -28.83 -10.83 -6.29
CA LYS A 28 -29.57 -11.47 -5.18
C LYS A 28 -30.57 -10.53 -4.50
N GLY A 29 -30.77 -9.31 -5.00
CA GLY A 29 -31.69 -8.33 -4.44
C GLY A 29 -31.23 -7.72 -3.11
N ILE A 30 -29.97 -7.96 -2.72
CA ILE A 30 -29.37 -7.37 -1.53
C ILE A 30 -28.90 -5.97 -1.94
N LYS A 31 -29.56 -4.93 -1.43
CA LYS A 31 -29.03 -3.56 -1.54
C LYS A 31 -27.75 -3.48 -0.71
N VAL A 32 -26.60 -3.61 -1.37
CA VAL A 32 -25.30 -3.36 -0.75
C VAL A 32 -25.29 -1.89 -0.35
N GLN A 33 -25.49 -1.61 0.93
CA GLN A 33 -25.13 -0.30 1.47
C GLN A 33 -23.62 -0.20 1.31
N GLU A 34 -23.15 0.82 0.59
CA GLU A 34 -21.77 1.26 0.73
C GLU A 34 -21.55 1.48 2.22
N VAL A 35 -20.79 0.58 2.87
CA VAL A 35 -20.27 0.87 4.20
C VAL A 35 -19.59 2.23 4.03
N PRO A 36 -20.00 3.26 4.77
CA PRO A 36 -19.50 4.61 4.54
C PRO A 36 -17.99 4.53 4.68
N THR A 37 -17.31 4.61 3.55
CA THR A 37 -15.86 4.67 3.49
C THR A 37 -15.51 5.79 4.44
N SER A 38 -14.68 5.51 5.43
CA SER A 38 -14.35 6.51 6.43
C SER A 38 -14.00 7.83 5.70
N ILE A 39 -14.52 8.97 6.17
CA ILE A 39 -14.55 10.29 5.48
C ILE A 39 -13.14 10.80 5.04
N ASN A 40 -12.09 10.05 5.38
CA ASN A 40 -10.69 10.30 5.07
C ASN A 40 -10.04 9.22 4.17
N SER A 41 -10.80 8.40 3.44
CA SER A 41 -10.21 7.48 2.46
C SER A 41 -9.56 8.29 1.35
N VAL A 42 -8.23 8.36 1.34
CA VAL A 42 -7.47 8.94 0.24
C VAL A 42 -7.67 8.03 -0.96
N ARG A 43 -8.70 8.31 -1.77
CA ARG A 43 -8.98 7.62 -3.03
C ARG A 43 -7.99 8.11 -4.08
N GLU A 44 -6.74 7.69 -3.94
CA GLU A 44 -5.72 7.87 -4.96
C GLU A 44 -5.86 6.75 -5.98
N LYS A 45 -5.79 7.09 -7.28
CA LYS A 45 -5.93 6.11 -8.36
C LYS A 45 -4.86 5.03 -8.21
N GLY A 46 -5.26 3.81 -7.85
CA GLY A 46 -4.35 2.70 -7.53
C GLY A 46 -4.38 2.21 -6.08
N PHE A 47 -5.06 2.94 -5.18
CA PHE A 47 -5.18 2.59 -3.77
C PHE A 47 -6.64 2.66 -3.31
N ASN A 48 -7.20 1.51 -2.93
CA ASN A 48 -8.59 1.38 -2.48
C ASN A 48 -8.66 0.41 -1.29
N PHE A 49 -7.85 0.69 -0.27
CA PHE A 49 -7.73 -0.12 0.92
C PHE A 49 -8.27 0.64 2.13
N ASP A 50 -9.22 0.04 2.84
CA ASP A 50 -9.78 0.57 4.08
C ASP A 50 -9.75 -0.52 5.16
N ASP A 51 -8.86 -0.41 6.14
CA ASP A 51 -8.87 -1.27 7.32
C ASP A 51 -8.24 -0.51 8.49
N VAL A 52 -9.05 -0.20 9.51
CA VAL A 52 -8.63 0.54 10.70
C VAL A 52 -7.49 -0.15 11.46
N ARG A 53 -7.30 -1.46 11.27
CA ARG A 53 -6.22 -2.24 11.91
C ARG A 53 -4.86 -1.97 11.29
N LEU A 54 -4.79 -1.67 9.98
CA LEU A 54 -3.52 -1.44 9.30
C LEU A 54 -3.25 0.03 8.99
N MET A 55 -4.28 0.83 8.74
CA MET A 55 -4.13 2.20 8.31
C MET A 55 -3.57 3.12 9.40
N ARG A 56 -2.97 4.25 9.00
CA ARG A 56 -2.46 5.30 9.91
C ARG A 56 -1.44 4.79 10.94
N GLY A 57 -0.71 3.71 10.61
CA GLY A 57 0.27 3.12 11.50
C GLY A 57 -0.31 2.22 12.60
N ALA A 58 -1.61 1.92 12.55
CA ALA A 58 -2.27 0.99 13.47
C ALA A 58 -1.71 -0.44 13.37
N TRP A 59 -1.07 -0.79 12.24
CA TRP A 59 -0.39 -2.06 12.05
C TRP A 59 0.67 -2.37 13.12
N ARG A 60 1.17 -1.37 13.84
CA ARG A 60 2.08 -1.53 14.99
C ARG A 60 1.41 -2.13 16.22
N ASN A 61 0.08 -2.06 16.31
CA ASN A 61 -0.73 -2.58 17.41
C ASN A 61 -1.26 -3.99 17.12
N GLU A 62 -1.02 -4.52 15.92
CA GLU A 62 -1.44 -5.87 15.56
C GLU A 62 -0.64 -6.91 16.37
N PRO A 63 -1.16 -8.13 16.54
CA PRO A 63 -0.50 -9.19 17.30
C PRO A 63 0.91 -9.53 16.80
N ASN A 64 1.15 -9.34 15.50
CA ASN A 64 2.45 -9.58 14.87
C ASN A 64 2.91 -8.37 14.05
N PRO A 65 3.41 -7.32 14.72
CA PRO A 65 3.77 -6.06 14.06
C PRO A 65 5.01 -6.20 13.16
N ASP A 66 5.91 -7.14 13.49
CA ASP A 66 7.09 -7.43 12.68
C ASP A 66 6.72 -8.05 11.33
N ALA A 67 5.75 -8.98 11.31
CA ALA A 67 5.24 -9.53 10.05
C ALA A 67 4.59 -8.44 9.17
N CYS A 68 3.80 -7.54 9.76
CA CYS A 68 3.25 -6.39 9.06
C CYS A 68 4.34 -5.48 8.49
N LYS A 69 5.36 -5.16 9.31
CA LYS A 69 6.49 -4.34 8.90
C LYS A 69 7.24 -4.93 7.71
N GLU A 70 7.60 -6.21 7.78
CA GLU A 70 8.33 -6.87 6.70
C GLU A 70 7.45 -7.03 5.45
N PHE A 71 6.15 -7.28 5.60
CA PHE A 71 5.21 -7.31 4.47
C PHE A 71 5.18 -5.97 3.72
N PHE A 72 5.00 -4.84 4.42
CA PHE A 72 5.00 -3.53 3.78
C PHE A 72 6.37 -3.15 3.22
N ARG A 73 7.46 -3.59 3.88
CA ARG A 73 8.81 -3.43 3.36
C ARG A 73 8.99 -4.16 2.04
N CYS A 74 8.52 -5.41 1.91
CA CYS A 74 8.54 -6.16 0.66
C CYS A 74 7.79 -5.43 -0.45
N LEU A 75 6.59 -4.90 -0.17
CA LEU A 75 5.82 -4.11 -1.15
C LEU A 75 6.58 -2.87 -1.65
N ALA A 76 7.40 -2.27 -0.79
CA ALA A 76 8.15 -1.05 -1.07
C ALA A 76 9.53 -1.27 -1.72
N ILE A 77 10.01 -2.52 -1.82
CA ILE A 77 11.35 -2.83 -2.38
C ILE A 77 11.32 -3.84 -3.53
N CYS A 78 10.33 -4.74 -3.57
CA CYS A 78 10.25 -5.82 -4.55
C CYS A 78 9.51 -5.38 -5.82
N HIS A 79 9.99 -4.33 -6.47
CA HIS A 79 9.39 -3.79 -7.68
C HIS A 79 10.41 -3.08 -8.58
N THR A 80 10.04 -2.85 -9.84
CA THR A 80 10.86 -2.08 -10.79
C THR A 80 10.42 -0.62 -10.97
N VAL A 81 9.45 -0.16 -10.15
CA VAL A 81 8.90 1.21 -10.20
C VAL A 81 9.98 2.27 -9.99
N LEU A 82 9.96 3.29 -10.86
CA LEU A 82 10.82 4.46 -10.80
C LEU A 82 10.12 5.59 -10.04
N PRO A 83 10.75 6.19 -9.00
CA PRO A 83 10.25 7.39 -8.37
C PRO A 83 10.68 8.62 -9.18
N GLU A 84 9.74 9.52 -9.45
CA GLU A 84 9.97 10.81 -10.13
C GLU A 84 9.50 11.97 -9.24
N GLY A 85 10.32 13.02 -9.10
CA GLY A 85 9.98 14.26 -8.41
C GLY A 85 10.80 14.52 -7.14
N ASP A 86 10.30 15.44 -6.30
CA ASP A 86 10.94 15.81 -5.04
C ASP A 86 10.91 14.65 -4.02
N GLU A 87 11.90 14.61 -3.12
CA GLU A 87 12.02 13.65 -2.00
C GLU A 87 10.96 13.86 -0.89
N SER A 88 9.72 14.13 -1.27
CA SER A 88 8.59 14.33 -0.36
C SER A 88 7.43 13.40 -0.73
N PRO A 89 6.76 12.79 0.27
CA PRO A 89 5.70 11.82 0.01
C PRO A 89 4.53 12.39 -0.77
N GLU A 90 4.24 13.68 -0.63
CA GLU A 90 3.12 14.32 -1.33
C GLU A 90 3.43 14.61 -2.81
N LYS A 91 4.71 14.79 -3.18
CA LYS A 91 5.08 15.22 -4.54
C LYS A 91 5.68 14.13 -5.42
N ILE A 92 6.15 13.03 -4.83
CA ILE A 92 6.70 11.95 -5.63
C ILE A 92 5.60 11.28 -6.44
N LYS A 93 5.97 10.93 -7.67
CA LYS A 93 5.16 10.12 -8.57
C LYS A 93 5.87 8.83 -8.85
N TYR A 94 5.11 7.76 -9.02
CA TYR A 94 5.63 6.43 -9.28
C TYR A 94 5.31 6.03 -10.72
N GLN A 95 6.36 5.81 -11.51
CA GLN A 95 6.24 5.27 -12.87
C GLN A 95 6.53 3.78 -12.83
N ALA A 96 5.56 2.97 -13.25
CA ALA A 96 5.70 1.53 -13.32
C ALA A 96 5.40 1.03 -14.72
N ALA A 97 6.07 -0.03 -15.16
CA ALA A 97 5.75 -0.71 -16.40
C ALA A 97 4.44 -1.49 -16.30
N SER A 98 4.05 -1.92 -15.08
CA SER A 98 2.80 -2.60 -14.79
C SER A 98 1.91 -1.80 -13.83
N PRO A 99 0.59 -1.73 -14.08
CA PRO A 99 -0.35 -1.10 -13.17
C PRO A 99 -0.45 -1.82 -11.81
N ASP A 100 -0.12 -3.11 -11.76
CA ASP A 100 -0.08 -3.88 -10.50
C ASP A 100 1.05 -3.40 -9.60
N GLU A 101 2.27 -3.29 -10.14
CA GLU A 101 3.42 -2.79 -9.39
C GLU A 101 3.16 -1.38 -8.87
N ALA A 102 2.58 -0.49 -9.68
CA ALA A 102 2.20 0.85 -9.24
C ALA A 102 1.26 0.83 -8.03
N ALA A 103 0.24 -0.05 -8.03
CA ALA A 103 -0.71 -0.17 -6.91
C ALA A 103 -0.03 -0.68 -5.63
N LEU A 104 0.91 -1.63 -5.75
CA LEU A 104 1.66 -2.16 -4.60
C LEU A 104 2.56 -1.10 -3.96
N VAL A 105 3.32 -0.34 -4.76
CA VAL A 105 4.20 0.73 -4.26
C VAL A 105 3.38 1.86 -3.65
N LEU A 106 2.25 2.19 -4.28
CA LEU A 106 1.35 3.19 -3.74
C LEU A 106 0.78 2.76 -2.38
N ALA A 107 0.40 1.49 -2.24
CA ALA A 107 -0.06 0.94 -0.97
C ALA A 107 1.03 1.06 0.11
N ALA A 108 2.26 0.66 -0.19
CA ALA A 108 3.38 0.80 0.75
C ALA A 108 3.56 2.26 1.22
N LYS A 109 3.50 3.22 0.30
CA LYS A 109 3.53 4.66 0.62
C LYS A 109 2.43 5.05 1.62
N HIS A 110 1.19 4.59 1.42
CA HIS A 110 0.06 4.86 2.32
C HIS A 110 0.20 4.21 3.70
N PHE A 111 0.92 3.09 3.81
CA PHE A 111 1.27 2.47 5.10
C PHE A 111 2.48 3.11 5.80
N GLY A 112 3.09 4.12 5.19
CA GLY A 112 4.24 4.85 5.72
C GLY A 112 5.60 4.27 5.32
N PHE A 113 5.63 3.44 4.28
CA PHE A 113 6.85 2.86 3.70
C PHE A 113 7.09 3.51 2.35
N PHE A 114 7.82 4.61 2.37
CA PHE A 114 7.96 5.49 1.22
C PHE A 114 9.27 5.25 0.47
N PHE A 115 9.17 4.88 -0.79
CA PHE A 115 10.32 4.66 -1.67
C PHE A 115 10.62 5.92 -2.51
N TYR A 116 11.87 6.42 -2.52
CA TYR A 116 12.19 7.68 -3.23
C TYR A 116 13.43 7.70 -4.10
N ARG A 117 14.29 6.69 -4.05
CA ARG A 117 15.48 6.64 -4.92
C ARG A 117 15.97 5.21 -5.14
N LEU A 118 16.24 4.85 -6.40
CA LEU A 118 17.02 3.66 -6.76
C LEU A 118 18.53 3.95 -6.66
N GLY A 119 19.27 2.96 -6.21
CA GLY A 119 20.72 3.00 -6.03
C GLY A 119 21.27 1.59 -6.14
N PHE A 120 22.57 1.48 -6.44
CA PHE A 120 23.12 0.24 -6.98
C PHE A 120 23.53 -0.82 -5.95
N SER A 121 23.47 -0.55 -4.64
CA SER A 121 24.09 -1.45 -3.66
C SER A 121 23.26 -1.77 -2.41
N ASN A 122 22.76 -0.78 -1.67
CA ASN A 122 22.15 -1.07 -0.35
C ASN A 122 20.82 -0.35 -0.15
N VAL A 123 19.83 -1.05 0.43
CA VAL A 123 18.57 -0.47 0.88
C VAL A 123 18.66 -0.10 2.36
N SER A 124 18.48 1.19 2.65
CA SER A 124 18.45 1.76 3.99
C SER A 124 17.04 2.20 4.35
N PHE A 125 16.65 1.94 5.59
CA PHE A 125 15.34 2.31 6.14
C PHE A 125 15.53 3.30 7.28
N GLU A 126 15.10 4.53 7.10
CA GLU A 126 15.21 5.57 8.12
C GLU A 126 13.87 6.27 8.31
N SER A 127 13.29 6.13 9.51
CA SER A 127 12.05 6.82 9.89
C SER A 127 10.86 6.62 8.92
N GLY A 128 10.73 5.43 8.29
CA GLY A 128 9.68 5.16 7.29
C GLY A 128 10.10 5.41 5.84
N LYS A 129 11.27 6.01 5.62
CA LYS A 129 11.82 6.29 4.30
C LYS A 129 12.72 5.14 3.87
N ILE A 130 12.51 4.68 2.64
CA ILE A 130 13.33 3.66 1.98
C ILE A 130 14.16 4.37 0.92
N TYR A 131 15.47 4.33 1.09
CA TYR A 131 16.42 4.81 0.10
C TYR A 131 17.49 3.79 -0.20
N PHE A 132 17.94 3.81 -1.43
CA PHE A 132 19.10 3.05 -1.82
C PHE A 132 20.34 3.94 -1.72
N SER A 133 21.27 3.60 -0.82
CA SER A 133 22.55 4.31 -0.68
C SER A 133 23.63 3.61 -1.48
N GLU A 134 24.44 4.38 -2.22
CA GLU A 134 25.74 3.90 -2.69
C GLU A 134 26.73 3.93 -1.52
N ASN A 135 27.43 2.82 -1.26
CA ASN A 135 28.62 2.87 -0.43
C ASN A 135 29.67 3.72 -1.17
N SER A 136 29.76 5.01 -0.84
CA SER A 136 30.91 5.82 -1.21
C SER A 136 32.12 5.29 -0.44
N ASN A 137 33.07 4.71 -1.18
CA ASN A 137 34.42 4.39 -0.69
C ASN A 137 35.21 5.66 -0.38
#